data_AF-G5DC88-F1
#
_entry.id   AF-G5DC88-F1
#
_cell.length_a   1.000
_cell.length_b   1.000
_cell.length_c   1.000
_cell.angle_alpha   90.00
_cell.angle_beta   90.00
_cell.angle_gamma   90.00
#
_symmetry.space_group_name_H-M   'P 1'
#
loop_
_entity.id
_entity.type
_entity.pdbx_description
1 polymer ?
#
loop_
_entity_poly.entity_id
_entity_poly.type
_entity_poly.pdbx_seq_one_letter_code
_entity_poly.pdbx_strand_id
1 'polypeptide(L)'
;MKITALFYTLMAATAVSAAAVAERDTLGGLEARDTCGSGYNVDQRRTNSGCKAGNGDRHFCGCDRTGVVECKGGKWTEVQDCGSSSCKGTSNGGATC
;
A
#
# COMPACT_ATOMS: atom_id res chain seq x y z
N MET A 1 45.90 -25.22 -36.08
CA MET A 1 45.76 -23.98 -35.30
C MET A 1 44.40 -23.38 -35.70
N LYS A 2 43.30 -23.63 -34.96
CA LYS A 2 42.75 -22.88 -33.81
C LYS A 2 42.50 -21.39 -34.09
N ILE A 3 41.29 -21.02 -34.54
CA ILE A 3 40.50 -19.80 -34.19
C ILE A 3 39.02 -20.14 -34.53
N THR A 4 38.12 -20.61 -33.66
CA THR A 4 37.52 -20.10 -32.40
C THR A 4 36.29 -19.20 -32.61
N ALA A 5 35.17 -19.59 -31.98
CA ALA A 5 33.94 -18.86 -31.63
C ALA A 5 32.95 -18.57 -32.79
N LEU A 6 31.92 -19.40 -33.07
CA LEU A 6 30.70 -19.59 -32.26
C LEU A 6 30.11 -18.27 -31.74
N PHE A 7 29.56 -17.47 -32.66
CA PHE A 7 28.64 -16.39 -32.33
C PHE A 7 27.30 -16.99 -31.87
N TYR A 8 27.24 -17.34 -30.59
CA TYR A 8 25.99 -17.58 -29.89
C TYR A 8 25.19 -16.28 -29.85
N THR A 9 24.11 -16.25 -30.62
CA THR A 9 23.05 -15.24 -30.52
C THR A 9 22.44 -15.32 -29.13
N LEU A 10 22.88 -14.40 -28.27
CA LEU A 10 22.35 -14.14 -26.94
C LEU A 10 20.91 -13.63 -27.11
N MET A 11 19.92 -14.50 -26.93
CA MET A 11 18.54 -14.09 -26.66
C MET A 11 18.56 -13.28 -25.37
N ALA A 12 18.51 -11.96 -25.50
CA ALA A 12 18.32 -11.05 -24.40
C ALA A 12 16.95 -11.36 -23.77
N ALA A 13 16.98 -11.99 -22.60
CA ALA A 13 15.81 -12.11 -21.75
C ALA A 13 15.33 -10.69 -21.43
N THR A 14 14.19 -10.29 -21.98
CA THR A 14 13.45 -9.13 -21.51
C THR A 14 12.93 -9.46 -20.12
N ALA A 15 13.75 -9.21 -19.10
CA ALA A 15 13.26 -9.13 -17.74
C ALA A 15 12.25 -7.98 -17.71
N VAL A 16 10.97 -8.32 -17.66
CA VAL A 16 9.93 -7.39 -17.23
C VAL A 16 10.34 -6.96 -15.82
N SER A 17 10.86 -5.74 -15.72
CA SER A 17 10.93 -4.99 -14.48
C SER A 17 9.50 -4.68 -14.04
N ALA A 18 8.76 -5.69 -13.58
CA ALA A 18 7.70 -5.46 -12.64
C ALA A 18 8.43 -4.93 -11.40
N ALA A 19 8.39 -3.61 -11.23
CA ALA A 19 9.03 -2.90 -10.16
C ALA A 19 8.79 -3.64 -8.85
N ALA A 20 9.82 -4.34 -8.38
CA ALA A 20 9.91 -4.70 -6.99
C ALA A 20 10.00 -3.36 -6.24
N VAL A 21 8.86 -2.84 -5.82
CA VAL A 21 8.77 -1.92 -4.67
C VAL A 21 9.17 -2.72 -3.44
N ALA A 22 10.45 -3.06 -3.38
CA ALA A 22 11.16 -3.42 -2.17
C ALA A 22 11.58 -2.10 -1.51
N GLU A 23 10.60 -1.33 -1.04
CA GLU A 23 10.88 -0.30 -0.04
C GLU A 23 10.86 -0.97 1.33
N ARG A 24 12.05 -1.46 1.72
CA ARG A 24 12.56 -1.50 3.10
C ARG A 24 11.49 -1.49 4.20
N ASP A 25 10.91 -2.66 4.44
CA ASP A 25 10.33 -3.00 5.74
C ASP A 25 11.48 -3.35 6.70
N THR A 26 12.23 -2.32 7.12
CA THR A 26 13.12 -2.42 8.28
C THR A 26 12.54 -1.61 9.42
N LEU A 27 12.05 -2.35 10.40
CA LEU A 27 12.17 -2.04 11.84
C LEU A 27 11.24 -0.93 12.39
N GLY A 28 10.00 -1.30 12.73
CA GLY A 28 9.27 -0.76 13.88
C GLY A 28 8.81 0.71 13.86
N GLY A 29 9.13 1.49 12.83
CA GLY A 29 8.83 2.94 12.75
C GLY A 29 7.68 3.34 11.81
N LEU A 30 7.07 2.38 11.10
CA LEU A 30 6.05 2.66 10.07
C LEU A 30 4.61 2.75 10.62
N GLU A 31 4.30 2.00 11.70
CA GLU A 31 2.92 1.96 12.22
C GLU A 31 2.42 3.32 12.74
N ALA A 32 3.33 4.15 13.27
CA ALA A 32 3.00 5.51 13.69
C ALA A 32 2.87 6.51 12.52
N ARG A 33 3.44 6.20 11.35
CA ARG A 33 3.37 7.05 10.14
C ARG A 33 2.16 6.74 9.26
N ASP A 34 1.67 5.52 9.31
CA ASP A 34 0.56 5.04 8.48
C ASP A 34 -0.83 5.34 9.10
N THR A 35 -0.84 5.64 10.39
CA THR A 35 -1.99 6.17 11.10
C THR A 35 -2.03 7.70 10.99
N CYS A 36 -3.16 8.31 11.33
CA CYS A 36 -3.35 9.74 11.20
C CYS A 36 -2.56 10.56 12.25
N GLY A 37 -2.03 9.92 13.29
CA GLY A 37 -1.28 10.56 14.37
C GLY A 37 -2.12 10.82 15.63
N SER A 38 -1.60 11.65 16.54
CA SER A 38 -2.30 12.00 17.78
C SER A 38 -3.64 12.69 17.52
N GLY A 39 -4.67 12.33 18.29
CA GLY A 39 -6.01 12.90 18.18
C GLY A 39 -6.95 12.22 17.18
N TYR A 40 -6.48 11.19 16.48
CA TYR A 40 -7.29 10.37 15.58
C TYR A 40 -7.65 9.03 16.21
N ASN A 41 -8.70 8.41 15.67
CA ASN A 41 -9.24 7.15 16.19
C ASN A 41 -8.60 5.92 15.53
N VAL A 42 -8.76 4.78 16.20
CA VAL A 42 -8.24 3.47 15.77
C VAL A 42 -8.77 3.01 14.42
N ASP A 43 -9.91 3.53 13.98
CA ASP A 43 -10.55 3.27 12.69
C ASP A 43 -10.00 4.14 11.55
N GLN A 44 -9.00 4.99 11.80
CA GLN A 44 -8.52 5.97 10.82
C GLN A 44 -7.12 5.65 10.30
N ARG A 45 -6.93 5.82 8.99
CA ARG A 45 -5.66 5.64 8.28
C ARG A 45 -5.41 6.82 7.36
N ARG A 46 -4.14 7.12 7.11
CA ARG A 46 -3.75 8.24 6.27
C ARG A 46 -3.79 7.82 4.80
N THR A 47 -4.70 8.40 4.02
CA THR A 47 -4.79 8.14 2.58
C THR A 47 -3.43 8.38 1.91
N ASN A 48 -3.04 7.48 1.01
CA ASN A 48 -1.75 7.40 0.32
C ASN A 48 -0.53 7.04 1.19
N SER A 49 -0.68 6.77 2.49
CA SER A 49 0.41 6.23 3.31
C SER A 49 0.61 4.73 3.08
N GLY A 50 1.70 4.19 3.63
CA GLY A 50 1.98 2.76 3.56
C GLY A 50 0.92 1.93 4.29
N CYS A 51 0.78 0.68 3.88
CA CYS A 51 -0.04 -0.30 4.59
C CYS A 51 0.57 -1.70 4.48
N LYS A 52 0.48 -2.48 5.57
CA LYS A 52 0.93 -3.87 5.60
C LYS A 52 -0.01 -4.76 4.80
N ALA A 53 0.53 -5.71 4.04
CA ALA A 53 -0.25 -6.67 3.26
C ALA A 53 -1.27 -7.47 4.10
N GLY A 54 -0.97 -7.71 5.38
CA GLY A 54 -1.88 -8.36 6.33
C GLY A 54 -3.16 -7.58 6.64
N ASN A 55 -3.30 -6.32 6.20
CA ASN A 55 -4.56 -5.59 6.28
C ASN A 55 -5.63 -6.18 5.36
N GLY A 56 -5.24 -6.80 4.24
CA GLY A 56 -6.16 -7.40 3.28
C GLY A 56 -7.20 -6.41 2.76
N ASP A 57 -8.45 -6.84 2.73
CA ASP A 57 -9.64 -6.11 2.31
C ASP A 57 -10.30 -5.31 3.44
N ARG A 58 -9.64 -5.15 4.60
CA ARG A 58 -10.19 -4.33 5.69
C ARG A 58 -10.33 -2.88 5.24
N HIS A 59 -11.51 -2.34 5.49
CA HIS A 59 -11.84 -0.95 5.24
C HIS A 59 -11.68 -0.11 6.50
N PHE A 60 -10.97 1.00 6.36
CA PHE A 60 -10.79 2.02 7.40
C PHE A 60 -11.25 3.38 6.88
N CYS A 61 -11.40 4.37 7.76
CA CYS A 61 -11.72 5.73 7.35
C CYS A 61 -10.45 6.54 7.05
N GLY A 62 -10.55 7.48 6.13
CA GLY A 62 -9.58 8.56 6.00
C GLY A 62 -9.50 9.41 7.28
N CYS A 63 -8.41 10.15 7.44
CA CYS A 63 -8.19 11.02 8.61
C CYS A 63 -9.28 12.09 8.77
N ASP A 64 -9.76 12.64 7.66
CA ASP A 64 -10.84 13.63 7.60
C ASP A 64 -12.25 13.00 7.61
N ARG A 65 -12.33 11.66 7.60
CA ARG A 65 -13.57 10.87 7.53
C ARG A 65 -14.40 11.11 6.27
N THR A 66 -13.81 11.69 5.22
CA THR A 66 -14.52 11.95 3.95
C THR A 66 -14.49 10.76 3.01
N GLY A 67 -13.63 9.77 3.24
CA GLY A 67 -13.56 8.56 2.42
C GLY A 67 -13.28 7.30 3.22
N VAL A 68 -13.63 6.16 2.63
CA VAL A 68 -13.23 4.82 3.05
C VAL A 68 -11.97 4.42 2.28
N VAL A 69 -10.97 3.90 2.99
CA VAL A 69 -9.68 3.46 2.43
C VAL A 69 -9.47 1.95 2.62
N GLU A 70 -8.85 1.34 1.63
CA GLU A 70 -8.44 -0.07 1.61
C GLU A 70 -6.94 -0.18 1.30
N CYS A 71 -6.28 -1.21 1.81
CA CYS A 71 -4.86 -1.45 1.54
C CYS A 71 -4.67 -2.08 0.15
N LYS A 72 -4.31 -1.27 -0.85
CA LYS A 72 -4.08 -1.72 -2.24
C LYS A 72 -2.64 -1.42 -2.66
N GLY A 73 -1.93 -2.45 -3.12
CA GLY A 73 -0.54 -2.29 -3.59
C GLY A 73 0.42 -1.72 -2.53
N GLY A 74 0.18 -2.01 -1.24
CA GLY A 74 0.98 -1.49 -0.13
C GLY A 74 0.68 -0.05 0.27
N LYS A 75 -0.42 0.55 -0.22
CA LYS A 75 -0.87 1.88 0.18
C LYS A 75 -2.36 1.92 0.56
N TRP A 76 -2.70 2.76 1.53
CA TRP A 76 -4.10 3.10 1.81
C TRP A 76 -4.67 3.91 0.66
N THR A 77 -5.53 3.27 -0.13
CA THR A 77 -6.14 3.84 -1.32
C THR A 77 -7.62 4.07 -1.04
N GLU A 78 -8.12 5.25 -1.35
CA GLU A 78 -9.55 5.53 -1.23
C GLU A 78 -10.35 4.65 -2.20
N VAL A 79 -11.37 3.99 -1.67
CA VAL A 79 -12.25 3.07 -2.41
C VAL A 79 -13.69 3.55 -2.47
N GLN A 80 -14.07 4.48 -1.59
CA GLN A 80 -15.37 5.11 -1.57
C GLN A 80 -15.26 6.52 -1.00
N ASP A 81 -15.79 7.51 -1.71
CA ASP A 81 -15.95 8.88 -1.25
C ASP A 81 -17.31 9.03 -0.54
N CYS A 82 -17.29 9.49 0.70
CA CYS A 82 -18.47 9.77 1.52
C CYS A 82 -19.03 11.18 1.30
N GLY A 83 -18.30 12.07 0.62
CA GLY A 83 -18.65 13.47 0.34
C GLY A 83 -18.66 14.40 1.56
N SER A 84 -18.86 13.86 2.76
CA SER A 84 -18.82 14.57 4.04
C SER A 84 -18.02 13.76 5.06
N SER A 85 -17.67 14.37 6.20
CA SER A 85 -16.90 13.71 7.28
C SER A 85 -17.73 12.67 8.08
N SER A 86 -18.49 11.84 7.38
CA SER A 86 -19.43 10.88 7.94
C SER A 86 -18.80 9.53 8.27
N CYS A 87 -17.67 9.15 7.65
CA CYS A 87 -17.12 7.79 7.77
C CYS A 87 -16.93 7.35 9.23
N LYS A 88 -17.33 6.11 9.55
CA LYS A 88 -17.12 5.42 10.83
C LYS A 88 -16.73 3.97 10.61
N GLY A 89 -15.83 3.47 11.44
CA GLY A 89 -15.46 2.05 11.50
C GLY A 89 -14.99 1.61 12.89
N THR A 90 -14.27 0.49 12.94
CA THR A 90 -13.69 -0.05 14.18
C THR A 90 -12.19 -0.26 14.05
N SER A 91 -11.52 -0.65 15.15
CA SER A 91 -10.10 -1.02 15.12
C SER A 91 -9.80 -2.22 14.19
N ASN A 92 -10.80 -3.06 13.93
CA ASN A 92 -10.69 -4.24 13.07
C ASN A 92 -11.15 -3.98 11.62
N GLY A 93 -11.42 -2.72 11.27
CA GLY A 93 -11.97 -2.31 9.97
C GLY A 93 -13.49 -2.18 9.97
N GLY A 94 -14.11 -2.43 8.82
CA GLY A 94 -15.56 -2.30 8.61
C GLY A 94 -16.02 -0.85 8.44
N ALA A 95 -15.15 0.02 7.93
CA ALA A 95 -15.50 1.42 7.72
C ALA A 95 -16.58 1.59 6.65
N THR A 96 -17.55 2.45 6.95
CA THR A 96 -18.66 2.84 6.06
C THR A 96 -18.93 4.33 6.21
N CYS A 97 -19.52 4.93 5.17
CA CYS A 97 -20.18 6.23 5.24
C CYS A 97 -21.56 6.08 5.91
#